data_AF-A0A317Z5M5-F1
#
_entry.id   AF-A0A317Z5M5-F1
#
_cell.length_a   1.000
_cell.length_b   1.000
_cell.length_c   1.000
_cell.angle_alpha   90.00
_cell.angle_beta   90.00
_cell.angle_gamma   90.00
#
_symmetry.space_group_name_H-M   'P 1'
#
loop_
_entity.id
_entity.type
_entity.pdbx_description
1 polymer ?
#
loop_
_entity_poly.entity_id
_entity_poly.type
_entity_poly.pdbx_seq_one_letter_code
_entity_poly.pdbx_strand_id
1 'polypeptide(L)'
;GNEEISGNENYWNESSLKISAIEQVNLLKNMKQHNMHFDNKAIEKVENSMTLKQKDTYKYVGKTGTGIVNHKEANGWFVGYVETKDNTYYFATHLKGEDNAK
;
A
#
# COMPACT_ATOMS: atom_id res chain seq x y z
N GLY A 1 -10.65 -11.74 7.15
CA GLY A 1 -9.65 -10.65 7.16
C GLY A 1 -8.57 -11.01 8.16
N ASN A 2 -7.36 -10.45 8.02
CA ASN A 2 -6.30 -10.59 9.03
C ASN A 2 -6.61 -9.71 10.24
N GLU A 3 -7.69 -9.99 10.96
CA GLU A 3 -8.01 -9.29 12.20
C GLU A 3 -8.75 -10.11 13.25
N GLU A 4 -8.21 -10.01 14.45
CA GLU A 4 -8.92 -9.78 15.70
C GLU A 4 -9.40 -8.32 15.75
N ILE A 5 -10.72 -8.09 15.72
CA ILE A 5 -11.34 -6.76 15.85
C ILE A 5 -11.70 -6.53 17.34
N SER A 6 -10.72 -6.67 18.23
CA SER A 6 -10.91 -6.40 19.66
C SER A 6 -10.58 -4.94 20.00
N GLY A 7 -11.44 -4.02 19.54
CA GLY A 7 -11.72 -2.80 20.30
C GLY A 7 -11.10 -1.46 19.87
N ASN A 8 -10.52 -1.31 18.67
CA ASN A 8 -10.13 0.01 18.17
C ASN A 8 -10.48 0.19 16.68
N GLU A 9 -11.32 1.19 16.36
CA GLU A 9 -11.73 1.51 15.00
C GLU A 9 -10.56 1.92 14.10
N ASN A 10 -9.38 2.28 14.64
CA ASN A 10 -8.20 2.71 13.89
C ASN A 10 -6.97 1.81 14.16
N TYR A 11 -7.15 0.50 14.24
CA TYR A 11 -6.08 -0.48 14.50
C TYR A 11 -4.90 -0.42 13.51
N TRP A 12 -5.09 0.15 12.31
CA TRP A 12 -4.07 0.32 11.28
C TRP A 12 -3.24 1.59 11.43
N ASN A 13 -3.66 2.56 12.26
CA ASN A 13 -3.00 3.85 12.40
C ASN A 13 -2.18 3.89 13.69
N GLU A 14 -0.87 3.63 13.59
CA GLU A 14 0.09 3.64 14.72
C GLU A 14 -0.36 2.81 15.93
N SER A 15 -1.00 1.66 15.66
CA SER A 15 -1.62 0.80 16.67
C SER A 15 -1.10 -0.64 16.54
N SER A 16 -1.95 -1.64 16.76
CA SER A 16 -1.58 -3.05 16.85
C SER A 16 -1.17 -3.67 15.51
N LEU A 17 -1.79 -3.25 14.39
CA LEU A 17 -1.50 -3.82 13.08
C LEU A 17 -0.14 -3.31 12.59
N LYS A 18 0.75 -4.26 12.26
CA LYS A 18 2.07 -4.00 11.68
C LYS A 18 2.25 -4.88 10.46
N ILE A 19 2.93 -4.32 9.45
CA ILE A 19 3.27 -5.01 8.22
C ILE A 19 4.64 -4.55 7.75
N SER A 20 5.48 -5.47 7.31
CA SER A 20 6.79 -5.16 6.75
C SER A 20 6.69 -4.71 5.28
N ALA A 21 7.74 -4.06 4.77
CA ALA A 21 7.78 -3.58 3.39
C ALA A 21 7.69 -4.73 2.37
N ILE A 22 8.30 -5.88 2.68
CA ILE A 22 8.22 -7.05 1.80
C ILE A 22 6.81 -7.67 1.81
N GLU A 23 6.12 -7.67 2.95
CA GLU A 23 4.72 -8.10 3.03
C GLU A 23 3.79 -7.17 2.25
N GLN A 24 4.03 -5.85 2.26
CA GLN A 24 3.30 -4.89 1.41
C GLN A 24 3.47 -5.23 -0.09
N VAL A 25 4.70 -5.51 -0.53
CA VAL A 25 4.96 -5.92 -1.91
C VAL A 25 4.23 -7.22 -2.25
N ASN A 26 4.30 -8.22 -1.37
CA ASN A 26 3.63 -9.51 -1.58
C ASN A 26 2.11 -9.35 -1.64
N LEU A 27 1.53 -8.48 -0.80
CA LEU A 27 0.11 -8.17 -0.81
C LEU A 27 -0.32 -7.54 -2.14
N LEU A 28 0.40 -6.52 -2.61
CA LEU A 28 0.12 -5.87 -3.90
C LEU A 28 0.26 -6.84 -5.08
N LYS A 29 1.28 -7.69 -5.06
CA LYS A 29 1.47 -8.74 -6.07
C LYS A 29 0.31 -9.72 -6.09
N ASN A 30 -0.12 -10.22 -4.93
CA ASN A 30 -1.26 -11.14 -4.85
C ASN A 30 -2.58 -10.49 -5.27
N MET A 31 -2.77 -9.20 -4.95
CA MET A 31 -3.95 -8.44 -5.39
C MET A 31 -3.97 -8.32 -6.92
N LYS A 32 -2.88 -7.85 -7.53
CA LYS A 32 -2.78 -7.63 -8.99
C LYS A 32 -2.84 -8.95 -9.79
N GLN A 33 -2.30 -10.03 -9.23
CA GLN A 33 -2.37 -11.37 -9.84
C GLN A 33 -3.72 -12.07 -9.62
N HIS A 34 -4.70 -11.40 -8.98
CA HIS A 34 -6.01 -11.96 -8.65
C HIS A 34 -5.93 -13.25 -7.80
N ASN A 35 -4.89 -13.38 -6.97
CA ASN A 35 -4.70 -14.51 -6.05
C ASN A 35 -5.43 -14.29 -4.71
N MET A 36 -6.08 -13.15 -4.52
CA MET A 36 -6.91 -12.87 -3.36
C MET A 36 -8.35 -13.31 -3.62
N HIS A 37 -9.06 -13.70 -2.56
CA HIS A 37 -10.48 -14.05 -2.60
C HIS A 37 -11.39 -12.81 -2.66
N PHE A 38 -11.11 -11.89 -3.59
CA PHE A 38 -11.93 -10.72 -3.90
C PHE A 38 -12.39 -10.78 -5.35
N ASP A 39 -13.53 -10.15 -5.65
CA ASP A 39 -14.01 -10.02 -7.02
C ASP A 39 -13.04 -9.19 -7.87
N ASN A 40 -12.80 -9.62 -9.11
CA ASN A 40 -11.87 -8.95 -10.02
C ASN A 40 -12.27 -7.49 -10.28
N LYS A 41 -13.57 -7.17 -10.38
CA LYS A 41 -14.03 -5.80 -10.59
C LYS A 41 -13.79 -4.94 -9.35
N ALA A 42 -13.83 -5.53 -8.15
CA ALA A 42 -13.46 -4.82 -6.93
C ALA A 42 -11.97 -4.51 -6.90
N ILE A 43 -11.12 -5.47 -7.27
CA ILE A 43 -9.67 -5.27 -7.41
C ILE A 43 -9.37 -4.16 -8.44
N GLU A 44 -10.00 -4.19 -9.61
CA GLU A 44 -9.84 -3.17 -10.65
C GLU A 44 -10.28 -1.78 -10.16
N LYS A 45 -11.37 -1.68 -9.40
CA LYS A 45 -11.81 -0.41 -8.80
C LYS A 45 -10.79 0.14 -7.79
N VAL A 46 -10.18 -0.72 -6.97
CA VAL A 46 -9.13 -0.33 -6.04
C VAL A 46 -7.86 0.10 -6.79
N GLU A 47 -7.46 -0.63 -7.82
CA GLU A 47 -6.33 -0.25 -8.68
C GLU A 47 -6.57 1.13 -9.34
N ASN A 48 -7.77 1.35 -9.88
CA ASN A 48 -8.13 2.61 -10.51
C ASN A 48 -8.10 3.78 -9.52
N SER A 49 -8.56 3.58 -8.28
CA SER A 49 -8.52 4.64 -7.25
C SER A 49 -7.10 4.98 -6.79
N MET A 50 -6.17 4.03 -6.91
CA MET A 50 -4.75 4.19 -6.58
C MET A 50 -3.89 4.58 -7.80
N THR A 51 -4.46 4.67 -9.00
CA THR A 51 -3.71 5.00 -10.21
C THR A 51 -3.30 6.47 -10.19
N LEU A 52 -2.00 6.72 -10.05
CA LEU A 52 -1.43 8.06 -9.99
C LEU A 52 -1.15 8.63 -11.39
N LYS A 53 -0.82 7.75 -12.35
CA LYS A 53 -0.57 8.15 -13.74
C LYS A 53 -0.80 7.00 -14.71
N GLN A 54 -1.49 7.29 -15.81
CA GLN A 54 -1.67 6.37 -16.93
C GLN A 54 -1.04 6.97 -18.19
N LYS A 55 -0.24 6.18 -18.89
CA LYS A 55 0.30 6.47 -20.23
C LYS A 55 0.24 5.21 -21.10
N ASP A 56 0.51 5.37 -22.39
CA ASP A 56 0.58 4.24 -23.34
C ASP A 56 1.72 3.25 -23.01
N THR A 57 2.76 3.73 -22.33
CA THR A 57 3.96 2.94 -22.00
C THR A 57 3.92 2.33 -20.60
N TYR A 58 3.16 2.93 -19.67
CA TYR A 58 3.09 2.45 -18.29
C TYR A 58 1.82 2.94 -17.56
N LYS A 59 1.39 2.15 -16.58
CA LYS A 59 0.47 2.53 -15.51
C LYS A 59 1.25 2.60 -14.20
N TYR A 60 1.14 3.71 -13.51
CA TYR A 60 1.77 3.93 -12.21
C TYR A 60 0.70 4.00 -11.12
N VAL A 61 0.72 3.01 -10.24
CA VAL A 61 -0.24 2.84 -9.15
C VAL A 61 0.51 3.02 -7.84
N GLY A 62 -0.04 3.79 -6.92
CA GLY A 62 0.60 3.96 -5.63
C GLY A 62 -0.27 4.65 -4.59
N LYS A 63 0.10 4.47 -3.33
CA LYS A 63 -0.58 5.10 -2.20
C LYS A 63 0.43 5.51 -1.14
N THR A 64 0.21 6.68 -0.58
CA THR A 64 0.95 7.24 0.55
C THR A 64 0.33 6.83 1.89
N GLY A 65 1.16 6.70 2.92
CA GLY A 65 0.76 6.61 4.32
C GLY A 65 1.71 7.42 5.19
N THR A 66 1.19 8.15 6.17
CA THR A 66 2.00 8.95 7.10
C THR A 66 1.49 8.69 8.51
N GLY A 67 2.35 8.15 9.35
CA GLY A 67 2.13 7.93 10.77
C GLY A 67 2.73 9.09 11.57
N ILE A 68 1.90 9.71 12.41
CA ILE A 68 2.29 10.83 13.27
C ILE A 68 2.43 10.31 14.71
N VAL A 69 3.62 10.40 15.28
CA VAL A 69 3.90 10.03 16.67
C VAL A 69 4.46 11.25 17.39
N ASN A 70 3.87 11.62 18.53
CA ASN A 70 4.25 12.81 19.29
C ASN A 70 4.32 14.10 18.43
N HIS A 71 3.32 14.28 17.55
CA HIS A 71 3.23 15.41 16.60
C HIS A 71 4.33 15.47 15.52
N LYS A 72 5.11 14.41 15.34
CA LYS A 72 6.15 14.31 14.31
C LYS A 72 5.80 13.24 13.29
N GLU A 73 6.14 13.48 12.03
CA GLU A 73 5.96 12.52 10.94
C GLU A 73 7.05 11.46 11.05
N ALA A 74 6.81 10.43 11.85
CA ALA A 74 7.82 9.45 12.23
C ALA A 74 7.88 8.24 11.29
N ASN A 75 6.74 7.91 10.64
CA ASN A 75 6.60 6.74 9.77
C ASN A 75 5.99 7.12 8.41
N GLY A 76 6.78 7.00 7.35
CA GLY A 76 6.36 7.31 5.97
C GLY A 76 6.27 6.05 5.13
N TRP A 77 5.20 5.95 4.34
CA TRP A 77 4.99 4.86 3.39
C TRP A 77 4.67 5.39 2.01
N PHE A 78 5.33 4.81 1.02
CA PHE A 78 4.86 4.86 -0.35
C PHE A 78 4.95 3.48 -0.99
N VAL A 79 3.79 2.88 -1.24
CA VAL A 79 3.65 1.51 -1.75
C VAL A 79 2.90 1.52 -3.07
N GLY A 80 3.26 0.62 -3.97
CA GLY A 80 2.62 0.57 -5.28
C GLY A 80 3.35 -0.32 -6.27
N TYR A 81 3.05 -0.09 -7.54
CA TYR A 81 3.74 -0.74 -8.64
C TYR A 81 3.70 0.10 -9.92
N VAL A 82 4.66 -0.17 -10.81
CA VAL A 82 4.67 0.32 -12.18
C VAL A 82 4.42 -0.87 -13.10
N GLU A 83 3.30 -0.85 -13.79
CA GLU A 83 2.94 -1.82 -14.83
C GLU A 83 3.38 -1.25 -16.19
N THR A 84 4.18 -2.01 -16.91
CA THR A 84 4.64 -1.71 -18.27
C THR A 84 4.01 -2.71 -19.24
N LYS A 85 4.36 -2.66 -20.52
CA LYS A 85 3.81 -3.60 -21.51
C LYS A 85 4.30 -5.04 -21.29
N ASP A 86 5.49 -5.21 -20.71
CA ASP A 86 6.20 -6.47 -20.62
C ASP A 86 6.45 -6.93 -19.18
N ASN A 87 6.32 -6.04 -18.18
CA ASN A 87 6.57 -6.39 -16.79
C ASN A 87 5.80 -5.52 -15.78
N THR A 88 5.72 -5.98 -14.54
CA THR A 88 5.19 -5.21 -13.40
C THR A 88 6.21 -5.16 -12.28
N TYR A 89 6.62 -3.95 -11.90
CA TYR A 89 7.61 -3.68 -10.86
C TYR A 89 6.90 -3.23 -9.59
N TYR A 90 6.89 -4.08 -8.58
CA TYR A 90 6.30 -3.79 -7.27
C TYR A 90 7.33 -3.14 -6.35
N PHE A 91 6.88 -2.17 -5.56
CA PHE A 91 7.74 -1.48 -4.61
C PHE A 91 7.00 -1.16 -3.32
N ALA A 92 7.78 -1.04 -2.24
CA ALA A 92 7.35 -0.48 -0.98
C ALA A 92 8.51 0.30 -0.37
N THR A 93 8.33 1.60 -0.24
CA THR A 93 9.28 2.50 0.42
C THR A 93 8.76 2.79 1.81
N HIS A 94 9.58 2.51 2.82
CA HIS A 94 9.31 2.84 4.21
C HIS A 94 10.39 3.79 4.72
N LEU A 95 9.97 4.94 5.24
CA LEU A 95 10.82 5.90 5.90
C LEU A 95 10.51 5.87 7.39
N LYS A 96 11.53 5.69 8.22
CA LYS A 96 11.42 5.83 9.67
C LYS A 96 12.40 6.89 10.12
N GLY A 97 11.91 7.92 10.79
CA GLY A 97 12.70 9.06 11.21
C GLY A 97 12.19 9.69 12.50
N GLU A 98 12.95 10.65 13.03
CA GLU A 98 12.50 11.45 14.17
C GLU A 98 11.41 12.45 13.77
N ASP A 99 11.44 12.94 12.53
CA ASP A 99 10.43 13.80 11.91
C ASP A 99 10.61 13.81 10.37
N ASN A 100 9.63 14.33 9.64
CA ASN A 100 9.60 14.44 8.17
C ASN A 100 9.81 13.13 7.39
N ALA A 101 9.40 11.99 7.96
CA ALA A 101 9.30 10.73 7.24
C ALA A 101 8.02 10.72 6.38
N LYS A 102 8.00 11.49 5.29
CA LYS A 102 6.88 11.57 4.33
C LYS A 102 7.33 11.58 2.88
#